data_AF-A0A842MR89-F1
#
_entry.id   AF-A0A842MR89-F1
#
_cell.length_a   1.000
_cell.length_b   1.000
_cell.length_c   1.000
_cell.angle_alpha   90.00
_cell.angle_beta   90.00
_cell.angle_gamma   90.00
#
_symmetry.space_group_name_H-M   'P 1'
#
loop_
_entity.id
_entity.type
_entity.pdbx_description
1 polymer ?
#
loop_
_entity_poly.entity_id
_entity_poly.type
_entity_poly.pdbx_seq_one_letter_code
_entity_poly.pdbx_strand_id
1 'polypeptide(L)'
;MIIKEKRETPYFKKKLEPIEVKVPKKISDLLSEMAKTGFQGRKLGEIVEVWEEMLKDDVVIFLGYAGSMSTTGQWKIIKWLIENRFVDVVVSTGANISEDILEAMGGTYWQGSPMVDDHELLKHRIDRFYDVFADEYEYRQMETLIANFMTTLNPEKKYSSAEFLHLFGKHL
;
A
#
# COMPACT_ATOMS: atom_id res chain seq x y z
N MET A 1 23.23 35.27 20.83
CA MET A 1 22.79 34.90 19.47
C MET A 1 23.65 35.64 18.46
N ILE A 2 24.26 34.96 17.48
CA ILE A 2 25.28 35.54 16.58
C ILE A 2 24.65 36.34 15.42
N ILE A 3 23.46 35.96 14.98
CA ILE A 3 22.70 36.67 13.92
C ILE A 3 21.98 37.85 14.56
N LYS A 4 22.32 39.09 14.14
CA LYS A 4 21.84 40.33 14.75
C LYS A 4 20.60 40.93 14.06
N GLU A 5 20.49 40.76 12.75
CA GLU A 5 19.39 41.32 11.95
C GLU A 5 18.71 40.22 11.13
N LYS A 6 17.38 40.28 11.05
CA LYS A 6 16.56 39.40 10.21
C LYS A 6 15.93 40.23 9.11
N ARG A 7 16.00 39.73 7.89
CA ARG A 7 15.36 40.38 6.73
C ARG A 7 13.86 40.15 6.77
N GLU A 8 13.11 41.21 6.57
CA GLU A 8 11.68 41.12 6.26
C GLU A 8 11.49 41.00 4.75
N THR A 9 10.78 39.97 4.32
CA THR A 9 10.45 39.76 2.90
C THR A 9 9.06 39.16 2.79
N PRO A 10 8.35 39.34 1.67
CA PRO A 10 7.07 38.67 1.41
C PRO A 10 7.17 37.13 1.38
N TYR A 11 8.38 36.57 1.26
CA TYR A 11 8.59 35.13 1.14
C TYR A 11 8.77 34.42 2.49
N PHE A 12 9.19 35.13 3.55
CA PHE A 12 9.48 34.52 4.86
C PHE A 12 8.23 34.50 5.76
N LYS A 13 7.21 33.75 5.33
CA LYS A 13 5.89 33.72 5.99
C LYS A 13 5.78 32.70 7.13
N LYS A 14 6.26 31.47 6.94
CA LYS A 14 6.17 30.37 7.91
C LYS A 14 7.57 29.83 8.17
N LYS A 15 7.96 29.75 9.45
CA LYS A 15 9.24 29.18 9.85
C LYS A 15 9.16 27.66 9.84
N LEU A 16 10.32 27.05 9.56
CA LEU A 16 10.54 25.65 9.88
C LEU A 16 10.69 25.52 11.39
N GLU A 17 10.13 24.46 11.95
CA GLU A 17 10.32 24.08 13.35
C GLU A 17 11.13 22.77 13.39
N PRO A 18 12.25 22.71 14.12
CA PRO A 18 12.97 21.46 14.34
C PRO A 18 12.18 20.53 15.26
N ILE A 19 12.34 19.22 15.05
CA ILE A 19 11.76 18.18 15.90
C ILE A 19 12.55 18.11 17.21
N GLU A 20 11.86 18.21 18.35
CA GLU A 20 12.46 18.05 19.67
C GLU A 20 12.38 16.58 20.11
N VAL A 21 13.51 15.91 20.28
CA VAL A 21 13.54 14.49 20.68
C VAL A 21 13.26 14.36 22.18
N LYS A 22 11.98 14.16 22.53
CA LYS A 22 11.50 13.97 23.90
C LYS A 22 10.75 12.65 24.02
N VAL A 23 10.88 11.99 25.17
CA VAL A 23 10.16 10.75 25.49
C VAL A 23 9.33 10.93 26.77
N PRO A 24 8.12 10.35 26.85
CA PRO A 24 7.41 9.63 25.78
C PRO A 24 6.87 10.59 24.70
N LYS A 25 6.82 10.14 23.45
CA LYS A 25 6.22 10.86 22.30
C LYS A 25 5.34 9.93 21.48
N LYS A 26 4.12 10.35 21.15
CA LYS A 26 3.23 9.59 20.27
C LYS A 26 3.62 9.76 18.81
N ILE A 27 3.30 8.77 17.98
CA ILE A 27 3.50 8.86 16.53
C ILE A 27 2.71 10.03 15.92
N SER A 28 1.49 10.30 16.42
CA SER A 28 0.70 11.47 16.02
C SER A 28 1.44 12.78 16.28
N ASP A 29 2.04 12.93 17.46
CA ASP A 29 2.78 14.14 17.83
C ASP A 29 4.02 14.31 16.94
N LEU A 30 4.71 13.21 16.63
CA LEU A 30 5.82 13.21 15.68
C LEU A 30 5.37 13.65 14.28
N LEU A 31 4.26 13.12 13.76
CA LEU A 31 3.73 13.49 12.45
C LEU A 31 3.32 14.97 12.39
N SER A 32 2.67 15.48 13.44
CA SER A 32 2.32 16.91 13.55
C SER A 32 3.57 17.81 13.62
N GLU A 33 4.66 17.38 14.25
CA GLU A 33 5.93 18.10 14.21
C GLU A 33 6.59 17.99 12.82
N MET A 34 6.56 16.81 12.20
CA MET A 34 7.09 16.57 10.86
C MET A 34 6.43 17.48 9.81
N ALA A 35 5.12 17.75 9.91
CA ALA A 35 4.39 18.72 9.05
C ALA A 35 4.98 20.15 9.10
N LYS A 36 5.78 20.48 10.12
CA LYS A 36 6.46 21.77 10.27
C LYS A 36 7.93 21.75 9.82
N THR A 37 8.45 20.58 9.43
CA THR A 37 9.81 20.39 8.89
C THR A 37 9.85 20.61 7.38
N GLY A 38 10.80 20.04 6.64
CA GLY A 38 10.92 20.15 5.17
C GLY A 38 10.91 18.79 4.46
N PHE A 39 10.88 18.81 3.13
CA PHE A 39 11.00 17.63 2.25
C PHE A 39 9.98 16.52 2.57
N GLN A 40 10.38 15.25 2.49
CA GLN A 40 9.49 14.09 2.67
C GLN A 40 8.96 13.95 4.09
N GLY A 41 9.71 14.44 5.09
CA GLY A 41 9.21 14.49 6.47
C GLY A 41 7.95 15.34 6.56
N ARG A 42 7.98 16.56 5.98
CA ARG A 42 6.78 17.41 5.88
C ARG A 42 5.62 16.70 5.19
N LYS A 43 5.89 16.04 4.06
CA LYS A 43 4.85 15.38 3.27
C LYS A 43 4.12 14.29 4.05
N LEU A 44 4.84 13.55 4.90
CA LEU A 44 4.21 12.54 5.75
C LEU A 44 3.29 13.15 6.83
N GLY A 45 3.64 14.32 7.37
CA GLY A 45 2.76 15.03 8.30
C GLY A 45 1.55 15.66 7.59
N GLU A 46 1.77 16.36 6.48
CA GLU A 46 0.72 17.01 5.68
C GLU A 46 -0.33 16.00 5.18
N ILE A 47 0.08 14.80 4.73
CA ILE A 47 -0.88 13.81 4.22
C ILE A 47 -1.80 13.26 5.30
N VAL A 48 -1.33 13.19 6.55
CA VAL A 48 -2.16 12.76 7.69
C VAL A 48 -3.22 13.82 7.99
N GLU A 49 -2.86 15.11 7.94
CA GLU A 49 -3.81 16.22 8.11
C GLU A 49 -4.88 16.18 7.01
N VAL A 50 -4.48 16.06 5.73
CA VAL A 50 -5.41 15.96 4.60
C VAL A 50 -6.32 14.73 4.72
N TRP A 51 -5.77 13.58 5.10
CA TRP A 51 -6.56 12.36 5.28
C TRP A 51 -7.57 12.50 6.42
N GLU A 52 -7.16 13.06 7.56
CA GLU A 52 -8.08 13.34 8.66
C GLU A 52 -9.22 14.29 8.26
N GLU A 53 -8.95 15.30 7.44
CA GLU A 53 -9.99 16.18 6.89
C GLU A 53 -10.96 15.41 6.00
N MET A 54 -10.44 14.58 5.07
CA MET A 54 -11.28 13.72 4.22
C MET A 54 -12.18 12.79 5.04
N LEU A 55 -11.67 12.22 6.14
CA LEU A 55 -12.44 11.33 7.02
C LEU A 55 -13.53 12.04 7.84
N LYS A 56 -13.42 13.36 8.03
CA LYS A 56 -14.37 14.17 8.80
C LYS A 56 -15.44 14.83 7.94
N ASP A 57 -15.28 14.78 6.61
CA ASP A 57 -16.17 15.41 5.64
C ASP A 57 -17.07 14.38 4.94
N ASP A 58 -18.13 14.85 4.26
CA ASP A 58 -19.04 14.01 3.48
C ASP A 58 -18.53 13.86 2.04
N VAL A 59 -17.44 13.11 1.88
CA VAL A 59 -16.74 12.90 0.61
C VAL A 59 -16.58 11.42 0.29
N VAL A 60 -16.50 11.09 -1.00
CA VAL A 60 -16.18 9.72 -1.46
C VAL A 60 -14.67 9.56 -1.58
N ILE A 61 -14.12 8.58 -0.88
CA ILE A 61 -12.69 8.32 -0.80
C ILE A 61 -12.29 7.21 -1.76
N PHE A 62 -11.56 7.59 -2.81
CA PHE A 62 -10.95 6.67 -3.77
C PHE A 62 -9.50 6.36 -3.37
N LEU A 63 -9.18 5.08 -3.18
CA LEU A 63 -7.84 4.58 -2.93
C LEU A 63 -7.28 3.92 -4.20
N GLY A 64 -6.24 4.53 -4.78
CA GLY A 64 -5.45 3.90 -5.84
C GLY A 64 -4.41 2.94 -5.24
N TYR A 65 -4.50 1.66 -5.57
CA TYR A 65 -3.62 0.61 -5.08
C TYR A 65 -2.71 0.08 -6.19
N ALA A 66 -1.58 0.76 -6.35
CA ALA A 66 -0.62 0.51 -7.42
C ALA A 66 0.60 -0.28 -6.96
N GLY A 67 1.33 -0.86 -7.91
CA GLY A 67 2.50 -1.70 -7.64
C GLY A 67 2.11 -3.11 -7.18
N SER A 68 3.07 -3.77 -6.55
CA SER A 68 2.98 -5.10 -5.95
C SER A 68 3.10 -4.94 -4.43
N MET A 69 2.21 -4.12 -3.85
CA MET A 69 2.30 -3.72 -2.43
C MET A 69 1.93 -4.89 -1.51
N SER A 70 1.10 -5.80 -2.01
CA SER A 70 0.70 -7.01 -1.31
C SER A 70 1.89 -7.91 -1.00
N THR A 71 2.80 -8.10 -1.96
CA THR A 71 4.05 -8.86 -1.75
C THR A 71 4.98 -8.23 -0.71
N THR A 72 4.84 -6.92 -0.47
CA THR A 72 5.63 -6.17 0.52
C THR A 72 5.02 -6.20 1.94
N GLY A 73 3.97 -7.00 2.16
CA GLY A 73 3.33 -7.19 3.46
C GLY A 73 2.37 -6.05 3.86
N GLN A 74 1.92 -5.24 2.91
CA GLN A 74 1.06 -4.07 3.18
C GLN A 74 -0.43 -4.38 3.08
N TRP A 75 -0.82 -5.54 2.56
CA TRP A 75 -2.21 -5.89 2.26
C TRP A 75 -3.13 -5.84 3.49
N LYS A 76 -2.62 -6.21 4.68
CA LYS A 76 -3.39 -6.15 5.94
C LYS A 76 -3.78 -4.72 6.33
N ILE A 77 -2.99 -3.72 5.95
CA ILE A 77 -3.36 -2.31 6.14
C ILE A 77 -4.54 -1.97 5.24
N ILE A 78 -4.48 -2.38 3.97
CA ILE A 78 -5.56 -2.12 3.00
C ILE A 78 -6.84 -2.84 3.44
N LYS A 79 -6.74 -4.10 3.86
CA LYS A 79 -7.84 -4.87 4.46
C LYS A 79 -8.46 -4.10 5.64
N TRP A 80 -7.64 -3.65 6.58
CA TRP A 80 -8.11 -2.91 7.77
C TRP A 80 -8.82 -1.61 7.39
N LEU A 81 -8.30 -0.86 6.41
CA LEU A 81 -8.94 0.36 5.90
C LEU A 81 -10.32 0.07 5.30
N ILE A 82 -10.46 -1.00 4.52
CA ILE A 82 -11.73 -1.43 3.92
C ILE A 82 -12.72 -1.86 5.01
N GLU A 83 -12.31 -2.75 5.93
CA GLU A 83 -13.18 -3.29 6.99
C GLU A 83 -13.73 -2.20 7.91
N ASN A 84 -12.94 -1.15 8.16
CA ASN A 84 -13.33 -0.02 9.01
C ASN A 84 -13.94 1.15 8.23
N ARG A 85 -14.20 0.98 6.92
CA ARG A 85 -14.83 1.99 6.05
C ARG A 85 -14.06 3.31 6.01
N PHE A 86 -12.72 3.26 6.04
CA PHE A 86 -11.87 4.42 5.77
C PHE A 86 -11.68 4.71 4.27
N VAL A 87 -12.18 3.82 3.40
CA VAL A 87 -12.17 3.96 1.94
C VAL A 87 -13.49 3.49 1.36
N ASP A 88 -13.96 4.15 0.30
CA ASP A 88 -15.22 3.81 -0.37
C ASP A 88 -15.00 3.02 -1.66
N VAL A 89 -13.94 3.37 -2.41
CA VAL A 89 -13.61 2.72 -3.68
C VAL A 89 -12.13 2.37 -3.71
N VAL A 90 -11.82 1.12 -4.00
CA VAL A 90 -10.44 0.65 -4.24
C VAL A 90 -10.23 0.42 -5.73
N VAL A 91 -9.21 1.07 -6.29
CA VAL A 91 -8.80 0.91 -7.68
C VAL A 91 -7.43 0.26 -7.68
N SER A 92 -7.39 -1.05 -7.92
CA SER A 92 -6.15 -1.85 -7.84
C SER A 92 -5.66 -2.29 -9.21
N THR A 93 -4.35 -2.52 -9.32
CA THR A 93 -3.79 -3.42 -10.35
C THR A 93 -4.27 -4.85 -10.09
N GLY A 94 -4.26 -5.70 -11.12
CA GLY A 94 -4.56 -7.13 -10.94
C GLY A 94 -3.54 -7.87 -10.08
N ALA A 95 -2.29 -7.37 -10.01
CA ALA A 95 -1.20 -7.97 -9.26
C ALA A 95 -1.53 -8.07 -7.76
N ASN A 96 -1.89 -6.95 -7.13
CA ASN A 96 -2.23 -6.94 -5.71
C ASN A 96 -3.39 -7.91 -5.38
N ILE A 97 -4.34 -8.10 -6.30
CA ILE A 97 -5.45 -9.05 -6.08
C ILE A 97 -4.92 -10.48 -6.00
N SER A 98 -4.15 -10.93 -7.00
CA SER A 98 -3.56 -12.28 -6.99
C SER A 98 -2.62 -12.49 -5.79
N GLU A 99 -1.89 -11.44 -5.42
CA GLU A 99 -0.90 -11.50 -4.35
C GLU A 99 -1.54 -11.57 -2.97
N ASP A 100 -2.63 -10.82 -2.73
CA ASP A 100 -3.44 -10.91 -1.51
C ASP A 100 -4.01 -12.32 -1.33
N ILE A 101 -4.49 -12.93 -2.42
CA ILE A 101 -5.07 -14.28 -2.40
C ILE A 101 -4.01 -15.31 -2.01
N LEU A 102 -2.78 -15.20 -2.53
CA LEU A 102 -1.70 -16.14 -2.20
C LEU A 102 -1.43 -16.18 -0.69
N GLU A 103 -1.23 -15.02 -0.07
CA GLU A 103 -1.04 -14.95 1.39
C GLU A 103 -2.30 -15.40 2.14
N ALA A 104 -3.50 -15.07 1.65
CA ALA A 104 -4.75 -15.53 2.26
C ALA A 104 -4.94 -17.05 2.21
N MET A 105 -4.38 -17.73 1.21
CA MET A 105 -4.33 -19.19 1.09
C MET A 105 -3.30 -19.84 2.03
N GLY A 106 -2.49 -19.04 2.74
CA GLY A 106 -1.43 -19.52 3.63
C GLY A 106 -0.05 -19.65 2.97
N GLY A 107 0.08 -19.23 1.70
CA GLY A 107 1.40 -19.00 1.08
C GLY A 107 2.07 -17.76 1.67
N THR A 108 3.29 -17.45 1.22
CA THR A 108 4.00 -16.27 1.71
C THR A 108 4.99 -15.71 0.70
N TYR A 109 5.37 -14.46 0.93
CA TYR A 109 6.50 -13.81 0.30
C TYR A 109 7.70 -13.79 1.23
N TRP A 110 8.89 -13.81 0.65
CA TRP A 110 10.15 -13.91 1.38
C TRP A 110 11.02 -12.70 1.08
N GLN A 111 11.72 -12.20 2.10
CA GLN A 111 12.78 -11.22 1.87
C GLN A 111 13.88 -11.86 1.02
N GLY A 112 14.25 -11.19 -0.05
CA GLY A 112 15.24 -11.62 -1.01
C GLY A 112 16.30 -10.55 -1.24
N SER A 113 16.89 -10.58 -2.43
CA SER A 113 17.87 -9.59 -2.87
C SER A 113 17.72 -9.37 -4.37
N PRO A 114 17.82 -8.12 -4.83
CA PRO A 114 17.74 -7.82 -6.25
C PRO A 114 18.99 -8.26 -7.02
N MET A 115 20.02 -8.74 -6.32
CA MET A 115 21.35 -9.08 -6.86
C MET A 115 21.54 -10.58 -7.14
N VAL A 116 20.56 -11.43 -6.85
CA VAL A 116 20.63 -12.86 -7.16
C VAL A 116 20.40 -13.07 -8.66
N ASP A 117 21.16 -13.97 -9.28
CA ASP A 117 21.00 -14.32 -10.69
C ASP A 117 19.65 -15.01 -10.92
N ASP A 118 18.84 -14.45 -11.83
CA ASP A 118 17.52 -15.00 -12.18
C ASP A 118 17.62 -16.41 -12.78
N HIS A 119 18.75 -16.79 -13.39
CA HIS A 119 18.97 -18.17 -13.83
C HIS A 119 19.06 -19.15 -12.66
N GLU A 120 19.65 -18.74 -11.54
CA GLU A 120 19.69 -19.56 -10.32
C GLU A 120 18.30 -19.61 -9.67
N LEU A 121 17.60 -18.48 -9.57
CA LEU A 121 16.24 -18.44 -9.05
C LEU A 121 15.30 -19.35 -9.85
N LEU A 122 15.38 -19.33 -11.17
CA LEU A 122 14.58 -20.19 -12.04
C LEU A 122 14.85 -21.68 -11.82
N LYS A 123 16.11 -22.08 -11.60
CA LYS A 123 16.47 -23.48 -11.27
C LYS A 123 15.79 -23.93 -9.98
N HIS A 124 15.62 -23.01 -9.04
CA HIS A 124 14.97 -23.24 -7.75
C HIS A 124 13.46 -22.94 -7.75
N ARG A 125 12.88 -22.54 -8.88
CA ARG A 125 11.44 -22.22 -9.01
C ARG A 125 11.02 -21.08 -8.09
N ILE A 126 11.81 -20.01 -8.11
CA ILE A 126 11.58 -18.80 -7.33
C ILE A 126 11.26 -17.64 -8.28
N ASP A 127 10.12 -17.02 -8.07
CA ASP A 127 9.74 -15.77 -8.74
C ASP A 127 10.22 -14.58 -7.93
N ARG A 128 10.62 -13.49 -8.60
CA ARG A 128 11.22 -12.30 -7.97
C ARG A 128 10.45 -11.02 -8.27
N PHE A 129 10.17 -10.28 -7.22
CA PHE A 129 9.61 -8.93 -7.21
C PHE A 129 10.63 -7.99 -6.56
N TYR A 130 11.58 -7.49 -7.36
CA TYR A 130 12.74 -6.69 -6.88
C TYR A 130 13.57 -7.41 -5.81
N ASP A 131 13.36 -7.11 -4.53
CA ASP A 131 14.01 -7.69 -3.35
C ASP A 131 13.08 -8.62 -2.55
N VAL A 132 11.98 -9.05 -3.16
CA VAL A 132 11.03 -10.02 -2.60
C VAL A 132 10.98 -11.27 -3.49
N PHE A 133 10.94 -12.44 -2.87
CA PHE A 133 10.84 -13.74 -3.54
C PHE A 133 9.50 -14.43 -3.24
N ALA A 134 9.02 -15.23 -4.19
CA ALA A 134 7.85 -16.09 -4.04
C ALA A 134 8.17 -17.50 -4.54
N ASP A 135 7.54 -18.51 -3.93
CA ASP A 135 7.58 -19.88 -4.43
C ASP A 135 6.66 -20.00 -5.65
N GLU A 136 7.22 -20.36 -6.81
CA GLU A 136 6.48 -20.47 -8.08
C GLU A 136 5.36 -21.53 -7.98
N TYR A 137 5.55 -22.59 -7.19
CA TYR A 137 4.55 -23.64 -7.02
C TYR A 137 3.37 -23.20 -6.14
N GLU A 138 3.60 -22.39 -5.12
CA GLU A 138 2.51 -21.75 -4.37
C GLU A 138 1.74 -20.77 -5.27
N TYR A 139 2.44 -19.98 -6.07
CA TYR A 139 1.82 -19.04 -7.01
C TYR A 139 0.91 -19.75 -8.02
N ARG A 140 1.37 -20.87 -8.59
CA ARG A 140 0.57 -21.71 -9.51
C ARG A 140 -0.68 -22.30 -8.85
N GLN A 141 -0.65 -22.60 -7.54
CA GLN A 141 -1.84 -23.06 -6.81
C GLN A 141 -2.88 -21.94 -6.71
N MET A 142 -2.45 -20.72 -6.40
CA MET A 142 -3.32 -19.54 -6.42
C MET A 142 -3.91 -19.28 -7.81
N GLU A 143 -3.10 -19.36 -8.88
CA GLU A 143 -3.61 -19.23 -10.25
C GLU A 143 -4.65 -20.30 -10.59
N THR A 144 -4.41 -21.54 -10.14
CA THR A 144 -5.34 -22.66 -10.34
C THR A 144 -6.67 -22.42 -9.61
N LEU A 145 -6.66 -21.84 -8.40
CA LEU A 145 -7.88 -21.44 -7.68
C LEU A 145 -8.71 -20.45 -8.50
N ILE A 146 -8.08 -19.40 -9.03
CA ILE A 146 -8.76 -18.39 -9.86
C ILE A 146 -9.29 -19.05 -11.15
N ALA A 147 -8.47 -19.85 -11.83
CA ALA A 147 -8.87 -20.54 -13.06
C ALA A 147 -10.07 -21.48 -12.84
N ASN A 148 -10.08 -22.23 -11.73
CA ASN A 148 -11.18 -23.11 -11.36
C ASN A 148 -12.47 -22.31 -11.12
N PHE A 149 -12.39 -21.18 -10.41
CA PHE A 149 -13.55 -20.30 -10.26
C PHE A 149 -14.08 -19.79 -11.60
N MET A 150 -13.19 -19.39 -12.53
CA MET A 150 -13.59 -18.93 -13.86
C MET A 150 -14.41 -19.98 -14.62
N THR A 151 -14.15 -21.28 -14.41
CA THR A 151 -14.93 -22.36 -15.04
C THR A 151 -16.37 -22.46 -14.54
N THR A 152 -16.69 -21.82 -13.40
CA THR A 152 -18.04 -21.79 -12.83
C THR A 152 -18.90 -20.63 -13.37
N LEU A 153 -18.29 -19.69 -14.09
CA LEU A 153 -18.97 -18.52 -14.63
C LEU A 153 -19.73 -18.83 -15.92
N ASN A 154 -20.74 -18.02 -16.25
CA ASN A 154 -21.48 -18.14 -17.50
C ASN A 154 -20.62 -17.59 -18.66
N PRO A 155 -20.20 -18.44 -19.62
CA PRO A 155 -19.31 -18.01 -20.71
C PRO A 155 -19.95 -16.99 -21.67
N GLU A 156 -21.29 -16.95 -21.74
CA GLU A 156 -22.02 -16.00 -22.62
C GLU A 156 -22.16 -14.61 -22.01
N LYS A 157 -21.83 -14.46 -20.72
CA LYS A 157 -21.94 -13.18 -20.01
C LYS A 157 -20.61 -12.44 -20.03
N LYS A 158 -20.68 -11.13 -20.32
CA LYS A 158 -19.55 -10.21 -20.13
C LYS A 158 -19.55 -9.70 -18.69
N TYR A 159 -18.42 -9.83 -18.01
CA TYR A 159 -18.24 -9.36 -16.64
C TYR A 159 -17.32 -8.14 -16.63
N SER A 160 -17.63 -7.15 -15.79
CA SER A 160 -16.63 -6.13 -15.43
C SER A 160 -15.62 -6.70 -14.44
N SER A 161 -14.46 -6.08 -14.29
CA SER A 161 -13.47 -6.49 -13.28
C SER A 161 -14.06 -6.42 -11.87
N ALA A 162 -14.79 -5.35 -11.53
CA ALA A 162 -15.45 -5.21 -10.23
C ALA A 162 -16.49 -6.32 -9.98
N GLU A 163 -17.29 -6.67 -10.99
CA GLU A 163 -18.26 -7.76 -10.86
C GLU A 163 -17.58 -9.12 -10.72
N PHE A 164 -16.53 -9.39 -11.49
CA PHE A 164 -15.74 -10.61 -11.39
C PHE A 164 -15.16 -10.77 -9.98
N LEU A 165 -14.52 -9.72 -9.46
CA LEU A 165 -13.92 -9.73 -8.12
C LEU A 165 -14.95 -9.87 -7.01
N HIS A 166 -16.12 -9.24 -7.16
CA HIS A 166 -17.23 -9.40 -6.21
C HIS A 166 -17.75 -10.84 -6.17
N LEU A 167 -17.91 -11.48 -7.33
CA LEU A 167 -18.33 -12.88 -7.41
C LEU A 167 -17.26 -13.82 -6.88
N PHE A 168 -15.98 -13.55 -7.18
CA PHE A 168 -14.87 -14.35 -6.69
C PHE A 168 -14.75 -14.25 -5.16
N GLY A 169 -14.84 -13.04 -4.60
CA GLY A 169 -14.83 -12.84 -3.15
C GLY A 169 -15.99 -13.53 -2.42
N LYS A 170 -17.10 -13.84 -3.09
CA LYS A 170 -18.19 -14.68 -2.53
C LYS A 170 -17.94 -16.19 -2.62
N HIS A 171 -17.02 -16.60 -3.50
CA HIS A 171 -16.67 -17.99 -3.71
C HIS A 171 -15.62 -18.49 -2.70
N LEU A 172 -14.76 -17.58 -2.23
CA LEU A 172 -13.80 -17.78 -1.14
C LEU A 172 -14.52 -17.90 0.21
#